data_AF-A0A9X8EAK4-F1
#
_entry.id   AF-A0A9X8EAK4-F1
#
_cell.length_a   1.000
_cell.length_b   1.000
_cell.length_c   1.000
_cell.angle_alpha   90.00
_cell.angle_beta   90.00
_cell.angle_gamma   90.00
#
_symmetry.space_group_name_H-M   'P 1'
#
loop_
_entity.id
_entity.type
_entity.pdbx_description
1 polymer ?
#
loop_
_entity_poly.entity_id
_entity_poly.type
_entity_poly.pdbx_seq_one_letter_code
_entity_poly.pdbx_strand_id
1 'polypeptide(L)'
;MPAPRTRSRYPAKLLQQAVNDVIQGKVGAKVAASTGIPYETLMRKARQRRAGQDSGSSRRGTKPMLPASCEEDLVAWISGMQQVGQPVDRHEILVKASQILRRISSRSKLSGGWYRRFMQRHPSLTNRVAQVISSARNSVDEDGVKQLFDSMEEAIETYGFTADRIFNMDETSFASRRKSKDVVALKGSRNVWAKTIAANFHLSIVACGNAAGTFIPPLFLLPGSGDMHSISKVNAISIASDA
;
A
#
# COMPACT_ATOMS: atom_id res chain seq x y z
N MET A 1 -11.55 14.09 -6.56
CA MET A 1 -11.73 14.69 -5.21
C MET A 1 -11.99 16.18 -5.41
N PRO A 2 -13.12 16.74 -4.93
CA PRO A 2 -13.33 18.19 -5.01
C PRO A 2 -12.32 18.93 -4.12
N ALA A 3 -11.85 20.09 -4.59
CA ALA A 3 -10.91 20.92 -3.84
C ALA A 3 -11.47 21.27 -2.44
N PRO A 4 -10.62 21.34 -1.40
CA PRO A 4 -11.08 21.65 -0.06
C PRO A 4 -11.75 23.02 -0.02
N ARG A 5 -12.99 23.08 0.47
CA ARG A 5 -13.73 24.33 0.66
C ARG A 5 -12.94 25.25 1.59
N THR A 6 -12.42 26.35 1.07
CA THR A 6 -11.72 27.35 1.84
C THR A 6 -12.73 28.14 2.68
N ARG A 7 -12.66 28.01 4.00
CA ARG A 7 -13.45 28.83 4.94
C ARG A 7 -12.95 30.29 5.02
N SER A 8 -11.85 30.62 4.36
CA SER A 8 -11.32 31.98 4.34
C SER A 8 -12.17 32.85 3.43
N ARG A 9 -12.66 33.98 3.95
CA ARG A 9 -13.42 34.97 3.16
C ARG A 9 -12.53 35.74 2.16
N TYR A 10 -11.20 35.67 2.31
CA TYR A 10 -10.24 36.41 1.49
C TYR A 10 -9.01 35.56 1.12
N PRO A 11 -8.36 35.79 -0.05
CA PRO A 11 -7.14 35.09 -0.45
C PRO A 11 -5.97 35.39 0.50
N ALA A 12 -5.17 34.36 0.83
CA ALA A 12 -4.05 34.50 1.77
C ALA A 12 -2.97 35.49 1.29
N LYS A 13 -2.66 35.48 -0.01
CA LYS A 13 -1.70 36.41 -0.63
C LYS A 13 -2.15 37.87 -0.50
N LEU A 14 -3.44 38.14 -0.77
CA LEU A 14 -4.04 39.47 -0.69
C LEU A 14 -4.05 39.99 0.75
N LEU A 15 -4.37 39.13 1.73
CA LEU A 15 -4.26 39.48 3.14
C LEU A 15 -2.82 39.79 3.57
N GLN A 16 -1.83 39.03 3.10
CA GLN A 16 -0.42 39.27 3.42
C GLN A 16 0.08 40.60 2.83
N GLN A 17 -0.29 40.91 1.58
CA GLN A 17 0.04 42.18 0.94
C GLN A 17 -0.60 43.37 1.66
N ALA A 18 -1.90 43.27 1.98
CA ALA A 18 -2.63 44.32 2.70
C ALA A 18 -2.05 44.59 4.10
N VAL A 19 -1.62 43.53 4.81
CA VAL A 19 -0.95 43.68 6.12
C VAL A 19 0.43 44.33 5.97
N ASN A 20 1.19 43.99 4.92
CA ASN A 20 2.49 44.61 4.65
C ASN A 20 2.35 46.10 4.34
N ASP A 21 1.36 46.46 3.53
CA ASP A 21 1.01 47.84 3.19
C ASP A 21 0.73 48.71 4.44
N VAL A 22 -0.01 48.16 5.41
CA VAL A 22 -0.31 48.83 6.68
C VAL A 22 0.94 48.93 7.58
N ILE A 23 1.84 47.94 7.53
CA ILE A 23 3.10 47.99 8.27
C ILE A 23 4.04 49.04 7.66
N GLN A 24 4.05 49.19 6.33
CA GLN A 24 4.81 50.20 5.57
C GLN A 24 4.24 51.63 5.70
N GLY A 25 3.19 51.83 6.50
CA GLY A 25 2.68 53.16 6.84
C GLY A 25 1.51 53.65 5.99
N LYS A 26 0.94 52.81 5.09
CA LYS A 26 -0.30 53.19 4.38
C LYS A 26 -1.48 53.25 5.36
N VAL A 27 -2.40 54.17 5.10
CA VAL A 27 -3.59 54.39 5.95
C VAL A 27 -4.48 53.15 5.93
N GLY A 28 -4.62 52.46 7.07
CA GLY A 28 -5.33 51.19 7.18
C GLY A 28 -6.79 51.24 6.71
N ALA A 29 -7.48 52.37 6.87
CA ALA A 29 -8.85 52.56 6.38
C ALA A 29 -8.91 52.54 4.84
N LYS A 30 -7.94 53.16 4.16
CA LYS A 30 -7.84 53.14 2.68
C LYS A 30 -7.51 51.75 2.16
N VAL A 31 -6.61 51.03 2.85
CA VAL A 31 -6.24 49.65 2.50
C VAL A 31 -7.42 48.70 2.71
N ALA A 32 -8.21 48.88 3.77
CA ALA A 32 -9.41 48.08 4.01
C ALA A 32 -10.46 48.28 2.89
N ALA A 33 -10.68 49.53 2.47
CA ALA A 33 -11.62 49.86 1.41
C ALA A 33 -11.19 49.29 0.04
N SER A 34 -9.89 49.36 -0.31
CA SER A 34 -9.40 48.87 -1.59
C SER A 34 -9.32 47.34 -1.69
N THR A 35 -9.09 46.66 -0.57
CA THR A 35 -8.88 45.20 -0.54
C THR A 35 -10.14 44.41 -0.16
N GLY A 36 -11.19 45.09 0.32
CA GLY A 36 -12.41 44.45 0.82
C GLY A 36 -12.20 43.67 2.14
N ILE A 37 -11.04 43.79 2.79
CA ILE A 37 -10.75 43.15 4.06
C ILE A 37 -11.16 44.10 5.20
N PRO A 38 -11.94 43.66 6.20
CA PRO A 38 -12.34 44.49 7.33
C PRO A 38 -11.14 45.10 8.05
N TYR A 39 -11.22 46.39 8.35
CA TYR A 39 -10.19 47.18 9.03
C TYR A 39 -9.64 46.49 10.30
N GLU A 40 -10.53 45.97 11.15
CA GLU A 40 -10.18 45.23 12.37
C GLU A 40 -9.29 44.01 12.10
N THR A 41 -9.52 43.31 10.99
CA THR A 41 -8.72 42.14 10.62
C THR A 41 -7.31 42.54 10.20
N LEU A 42 -7.17 43.62 9.43
CA LEU A 42 -5.87 44.16 9.02
C LEU A 42 -5.08 44.68 10.21
N MET A 43 -5.71 45.50 11.07
CA MET A 43 -5.04 46.09 12.22
C MET A 43 -4.64 45.04 13.27
N ARG A 44 -5.49 44.05 13.54
CA ARG A 44 -5.14 42.92 14.41
C ARG A 44 -3.91 42.17 13.87
N LYS A 45 -3.87 41.89 12.57
CA LYS A 45 -2.74 41.18 11.93
C LYS A 45 -1.47 42.01 11.88
N ALA A 46 -1.57 43.31 11.61
CA ALA A 46 -0.43 44.22 11.65
C ALA A 46 0.16 44.34 13.06
N ARG A 47 -0.68 44.42 14.11
CA ARG A 47 -0.24 44.38 15.52
C ARG A 47 0.48 43.07 15.87
N GLN A 48 -0.07 41.92 15.46
CA GLN A 48 0.56 40.60 15.68
C GLN A 48 1.94 40.52 15.02
N ARG A 49 2.08 41.04 13.79
CA ARG A 49 3.38 41.10 13.10
C ARG A 49 4.38 42.03 13.76
N ARG A 50 3.96 43.23 14.18
CA ARG A 50 4.82 44.17 14.90
C ARG A 50 5.32 43.60 16.24
N ALA A 51 4.51 42.74 16.87
CA ALA A 51 4.87 42.03 18.10
C ALA A 51 5.72 40.76 17.87
N GLY A 52 6.19 40.49 16.64
CA GLY A 52 6.96 39.29 16.31
C GLY A 52 6.15 37.98 16.35
N GLN A 53 4.84 38.06 16.57
CA GLN A 53 3.93 36.90 16.58
C GLN A 53 3.44 36.61 15.15
N ASP A 54 4.37 36.37 14.22
CA ASP A 54 4.02 35.92 12.87
C ASP A 54 3.79 34.41 12.86
N SER A 55 2.83 33.96 13.67
CA SER A 55 2.33 32.61 13.54
C SER A 55 1.61 32.51 12.18
N GLY A 56 2.22 31.77 11.25
CA GLY A 56 1.58 31.34 10.01
C GLY A 56 0.19 30.74 10.27
N SER A 57 -0.59 30.46 9.23
CA SER A 57 -1.97 29.97 9.35
C SER A 57 -2.07 28.70 10.21
N SER A 58 -2.14 28.85 11.53
CA SER A 58 -2.29 27.73 12.44
C SER A 58 -3.69 27.18 12.27
N ARG A 59 -3.77 25.85 12.14
CA ARG A 59 -5.02 25.16 11.90
C ARG A 59 -5.98 25.49 13.05
N ARG A 60 -7.04 26.24 12.73
CA ARG A 60 -8.14 26.50 13.67
C ARG A 60 -8.88 25.19 13.94
N GLY A 61 -8.87 24.74 15.19
CA GLY A 61 -9.58 23.54 15.63
C GLY A 61 -8.95 22.92 16.87
N THR A 62 -9.60 21.89 17.41
CA THR A 62 -9.08 21.12 18.53
C THR A 62 -7.71 20.55 18.16
N LYS A 63 -6.74 20.72 19.07
CA LYS A 63 -5.43 20.10 18.94
C LYS A 63 -5.59 18.57 18.78
N PRO A 64 -4.68 17.92 18.05
CA PRO A 64 -4.66 16.47 17.98
C PRO A 64 -4.67 15.82 19.36
N MET A 65 -5.28 14.64 19.47
CA MET A 65 -5.35 13.90 20.74
C MET A 65 -3.98 13.38 21.20
N LEU A 66 -3.08 13.11 20.25
CA LEU A 66 -1.69 12.76 20.51
C LEU A 66 -0.80 13.98 20.21
N PRO A 67 0.22 14.26 21.04
CA PRO A 67 1.25 15.23 20.71
C PRO A 67 1.95 14.90 19.39
N ALA A 68 2.53 15.92 18.74
CA ALA A 68 3.23 15.74 17.47
C ALA A 68 4.41 14.76 17.59
N SER A 69 5.19 14.85 18.67
CA SER A 69 6.31 13.94 18.95
C SER A 69 5.88 12.47 18.99
N CYS A 70 4.78 12.17 19.68
CA CYS A 70 4.26 10.80 19.76
C CYS A 70 3.75 10.27 18.41
N GLU A 71 3.27 11.16 17.54
CA GLU A 71 2.91 10.77 16.19
C GLU A 71 4.14 10.53 15.32
N GLU A 72 5.20 11.32 15.49
CA GLU A 72 6.50 11.10 14.82
C GLU A 72 7.13 9.76 15.23
N ASP A 73 7.11 9.43 16.53
CA ASP A 73 7.55 8.12 17.02
C ASP A 73 6.72 6.97 16.40
N LEU A 74 5.41 7.20 16.23
CA LEU A 74 4.54 6.22 15.59
C LEU A 74 4.88 6.06 14.10
N VAL A 75 5.22 7.14 13.38
CA VAL A 75 5.72 7.07 12.00
C VAL A 75 7.03 6.31 11.94
N ALA A 76 7.98 6.60 12.84
CA ALA A 76 9.25 5.89 12.90
C ALA A 76 9.06 4.39 13.16
N TRP A 77 8.14 4.02 14.06
CA TRP A 77 7.77 2.63 14.30
C TRP A 77 7.17 1.96 13.07
N ILE A 78 6.23 2.61 12.36
CA ILE A 78 5.64 2.09 11.11
C ILE A 78 6.73 1.82 10.07
N SER A 79 7.67 2.76 9.90
CA SER A 79 8.80 2.62 8.97
C SER A 79 9.72 1.46 9.35
N GLY A 80 10.03 1.30 10.65
CA GLY A 80 10.85 0.18 11.13
C GLY A 80 10.18 -1.17 10.90
N MET A 81 8.87 -1.28 11.17
CA MET A 81 8.09 -2.49 10.91
C MET A 81 8.07 -2.86 9.42
N GLN A 82 8.02 -1.86 8.53
CA GLN A 82 8.14 -2.08 7.09
C GLN A 82 9.54 -2.60 6.70
N GLN A 83 10.62 -2.07 7.29
CA GLN A 83 11.99 -2.50 6.97
C GLN A 83 12.27 -3.96 7.38
N VAL A 84 11.66 -4.43 8.47
CA VAL A 84 11.79 -5.83 8.91
C VAL A 84 10.82 -6.79 8.20
N GLY A 85 10.10 -6.32 7.18
CA GLY A 85 9.18 -7.15 6.39
C GLY A 85 7.86 -7.50 7.09
N GLN A 86 7.51 -6.79 8.17
CA GLN A 86 6.25 -6.96 8.90
C GLN A 86 5.41 -5.66 8.83
N PRO A 87 4.89 -5.29 7.65
CA PRO A 87 4.14 -4.05 7.50
C PRO A 87 2.87 -4.07 8.35
N VAL A 88 2.60 -2.94 9.01
CA VAL A 88 1.49 -2.82 9.97
C VAL A 88 0.20 -2.34 9.32
N ASP A 89 -0.92 -2.85 9.81
CA ASP A 89 -2.24 -2.49 9.31
C ASP A 89 -2.90 -1.33 10.08
N ARG A 90 -4.06 -0.88 9.59
CA ARG A 90 -4.84 0.19 10.23
C ARG A 90 -5.23 -0.14 11.68
N HIS A 91 -5.54 -1.39 11.97
CA HIS A 91 -5.98 -1.83 13.29
C HIS A 91 -4.81 -1.77 14.28
N GLU A 92 -3.65 -2.28 13.91
CA GLU A 92 -2.43 -2.26 14.71
C GLU A 92 -1.97 -0.84 15.01
N ILE A 93 -2.01 0.05 14.01
CA ILE A 93 -1.73 1.48 14.21
C ILE A 93 -2.68 2.09 15.25
N LEU A 94 -3.98 1.78 15.17
CA LEU A 94 -4.96 2.27 16.15
C LEU A 94 -4.74 1.70 17.55
N VAL A 95 -4.38 0.43 17.67
CA VAL A 95 -4.05 -0.23 18.94
C VAL A 95 -2.83 0.41 19.56
N LYS A 96 -1.74 0.55 18.80
CA LYS A 96 -0.47 1.14 19.25
C LYS A 96 -0.67 2.60 19.66
N ALA A 97 -1.35 3.39 18.83
CA ALA A 97 -1.66 4.78 19.15
C ALA A 97 -2.55 4.90 20.40
N SER A 98 -3.51 3.99 20.60
CA SER A 98 -4.33 3.97 21.81
C SER A 98 -3.53 3.54 23.06
N GLN A 99 -2.53 2.68 22.92
CA GLN A 99 -1.59 2.36 24.00
C GLN A 99 -0.80 3.59 24.43
N ILE A 100 -0.27 4.36 23.47
CA ILE A 100 0.45 5.62 23.74
C ILE A 100 -0.50 6.63 24.40
N LEU A 101 -1.72 6.80 23.88
CA LEU A 101 -2.70 7.74 24.43
C LEU A 101 -3.03 7.46 25.90
N ARG A 102 -3.15 6.19 26.30
CA ARG A 102 -3.43 5.78 27.68
C ARG A 102 -2.32 6.16 28.66
N ARG A 103 -1.09 6.34 28.18
CA ARG A 103 0.04 6.80 29.01
C ARG A 103 0.04 8.30 29.23
N ILE A 104 -0.57 9.06 28.32
CA ILE A 104 -0.56 10.53 28.30
C ILE A 104 -1.87 11.11 28.85
N SER A 105 -2.98 10.38 28.73
CA SER A 105 -4.30 10.85 29.14
C SER A 105 -5.17 9.72 29.66
N SER A 106 -6.20 10.06 30.45
CA SER A 106 -7.23 9.14 30.94
C SER A 106 -8.23 8.66 29.87
N ARG A 107 -8.04 9.05 28.60
CA ARG A 107 -8.88 8.57 27.48
C ARG A 107 -8.37 7.24 26.96
N SER A 108 -9.30 6.34 26.68
CA SER A 108 -8.98 4.93 26.48
C SER A 108 -8.75 4.51 25.02
N LYS A 109 -9.39 5.16 24.03
CA LYS A 109 -9.39 4.68 22.64
C LYS A 109 -9.41 5.81 21.61
N LEU A 110 -8.62 5.64 20.56
CA LEU A 110 -8.67 6.47 19.35
C LEU A 110 -9.67 5.91 18.36
N SER A 111 -10.41 6.78 17.67
CA SER A 111 -11.40 6.38 16.67
C SER A 111 -10.79 6.28 15.27
N GLY A 112 -11.53 5.66 14.34
CA GLY A 112 -11.17 5.67 12.93
C GLY A 112 -11.07 7.09 12.34
N GLY A 113 -11.75 8.07 12.92
CA GLY A 113 -11.65 9.48 12.55
C GLY A 113 -10.29 10.09 12.89
N TRP A 114 -9.64 9.64 13.97
CA TRP A 114 -8.27 10.03 14.29
C TRP A 114 -7.29 9.46 13.26
N TYR A 115 -7.38 8.17 12.92
CA TYR A 115 -6.51 7.54 11.91
C TYR A 115 -6.55 8.30 10.58
N ARG A 116 -7.74 8.66 10.10
CA ARG A 116 -7.89 9.46 8.87
C ARG A 116 -7.14 10.80 8.94
N ARG A 117 -7.18 11.48 10.09
CA ARG A 117 -6.49 12.77 10.30
C ARG A 117 -4.99 12.59 10.53
N PHE A 118 -4.57 11.47 11.09
CA PHE A 118 -3.16 11.08 11.20
C PHE A 118 -2.56 10.90 9.81
N MET A 119 -3.17 10.07 8.95
CA MET A 119 -2.73 9.89 7.56
C MET A 119 -2.70 11.21 6.76
N GLN A 120 -3.67 12.12 6.98
CA GLN A 120 -3.66 13.45 6.34
C GLN A 120 -2.52 14.38 6.79
N ARG A 121 -1.99 14.17 8.00
CA ARG A 121 -0.89 14.99 8.54
C ARG A 121 0.48 14.43 8.16
N HIS A 122 0.55 13.14 7.90
CA HIS A 122 1.77 12.43 7.52
C HIS A 122 1.66 11.90 6.09
N PRO A 123 1.75 12.78 5.07
CA PRO A 123 1.57 12.39 3.67
C PRO A 123 2.67 11.45 3.14
N SER A 124 3.75 11.23 3.90
CA SER A 124 4.74 10.19 3.64
C SER A 124 4.15 8.77 3.82
N LEU A 125 3.07 8.61 4.57
CA LEU A 125 2.38 7.35 4.76
C LEU A 125 1.24 7.18 3.75
N THR A 126 1.17 6.00 3.13
CA THR A 126 0.11 5.66 2.19
C THR A 126 -0.38 4.24 2.39
N ASN A 127 -1.62 3.97 2.02
CA ASN A 127 -2.17 2.62 2.06
C ASN A 127 -1.70 1.84 0.83
N ARG A 128 -1.07 0.69 1.05
CA ARG A 128 -0.68 -0.25 0.01
C ARG A 128 -1.12 -1.65 0.37
N VAL A 129 -1.31 -2.47 -0.66
CA VAL A 129 -1.49 -3.91 -0.49
C VAL A 129 -0.10 -4.52 -0.48
N ALA A 130 0.29 -5.13 0.64
CA ALA A 130 1.55 -5.85 0.71
C ALA A 130 1.48 -7.07 -0.22
N GLN A 131 2.50 -7.25 -1.05
CA GLN A 131 2.64 -8.49 -1.82
C GLN A 131 3.19 -9.56 -0.87
N VAL A 132 2.48 -10.69 -0.79
CA VAL A 132 2.98 -11.86 -0.05
C VAL A 132 4.00 -12.55 -0.95
N ILE A 133 5.27 -12.30 -0.67
CA ILE A 133 6.40 -12.96 -1.31
C ILE A 133 6.97 -13.93 -0.27
N SER A 134 7.36 -15.13 -0.69
CA SER A 134 8.00 -16.11 0.22
C SER A 134 9.30 -15.52 0.78
N SER A 135 9.64 -15.84 2.03
CA SER A 135 10.86 -15.35 2.67
C SER A 135 12.12 -15.63 1.83
N ALA A 136 12.16 -16.81 1.19
CA ALA A 136 13.25 -17.21 0.30
C ALA A 136 13.44 -16.30 -0.93
N ARG A 137 12.38 -15.61 -1.40
CA ARG A 137 12.47 -14.61 -2.48
C ARG A 137 12.83 -13.22 -1.97
N ASN A 138 12.57 -12.93 -0.68
CA ASN A 138 12.96 -11.68 -0.03
C ASN A 138 14.42 -11.68 0.45
N SER A 139 15.04 -12.85 0.60
CA SER A 139 16.45 -13.02 0.99
C SER A 139 17.41 -13.06 -0.20
N VAL A 140 16.92 -12.83 -1.41
CA VAL A 140 17.73 -12.87 -2.63
C VAL A 140 18.50 -11.55 -2.72
N ASP A 141 19.82 -11.64 -2.62
CA ASP A 141 20.76 -10.55 -2.82
C ASP A 141 21.21 -10.48 -4.29
N GLU A 142 21.63 -9.29 -4.74
CA GLU A 142 22.11 -9.10 -6.11
C GLU A 142 23.35 -9.96 -6.39
N ASP A 143 24.24 -10.06 -5.40
CA ASP A 143 25.46 -10.87 -5.49
C ASP A 143 25.14 -12.37 -5.61
N GLY A 144 24.16 -12.90 -4.85
CA GLY A 144 23.75 -14.30 -4.96
C GLY A 144 23.04 -14.62 -6.27
N VAL A 145 22.26 -13.69 -6.83
CA VAL A 145 21.69 -13.84 -8.18
C VAL A 145 22.80 -13.90 -9.21
N LYS A 146 23.78 -12.99 -9.10
CA LYS A 146 24.91 -12.95 -10.02
C LYS A 146 25.73 -14.25 -9.94
N GLN A 147 26.07 -14.70 -8.74
CA GLN A 147 26.79 -15.95 -8.53
C GLN A 147 26.06 -17.16 -9.14
N LEU A 148 24.73 -17.20 -9.00
CA LEU A 148 23.92 -18.25 -9.62
C LEU A 148 24.05 -18.24 -11.14
N PHE A 149 23.88 -17.09 -11.79
CA PHE A 149 23.99 -17.01 -13.25
C PHE A 149 25.41 -17.28 -13.75
N ASP A 150 26.43 -16.72 -13.09
CA ASP A 150 27.84 -16.94 -13.44
C ASP A 150 28.20 -18.44 -13.35
N SER A 151 27.77 -19.14 -12.29
CA SER A 151 28.01 -20.57 -12.11
C SER A 151 27.21 -21.45 -13.09
N MET A 152 26.01 -21.03 -13.48
CA MET A 152 25.24 -21.70 -14.52
C MET A 152 25.92 -21.56 -15.90
N GLU A 153 26.41 -20.37 -16.23
CA GLU A 153 27.14 -20.11 -17.47
C GLU A 153 28.42 -20.94 -17.54
N GLU A 154 29.23 -20.95 -16.48
CA GLU A 154 30.43 -21.77 -16.37
C GLU A 154 30.12 -23.28 -16.56
N ALA A 155 29.06 -23.78 -15.94
CA ALA A 155 28.64 -25.17 -16.10
C ALA A 155 28.18 -25.49 -17.53
N ILE A 156 27.45 -24.57 -18.18
CA ILE A 156 27.01 -24.74 -19.56
C ILE A 156 28.21 -24.81 -20.50
N GLU A 157 29.19 -23.92 -20.33
CA GLU A 157 30.41 -23.89 -21.15
C GLU A 157 31.30 -25.12 -20.91
N THR A 158 31.53 -25.48 -19.65
CA THR A 158 32.44 -26.58 -19.25
C THR A 158 31.95 -27.93 -19.76
N TYR A 159 30.64 -28.20 -19.65
CA TYR A 159 30.05 -29.49 -20.04
C TYR A 159 29.42 -29.48 -21.43
N GLY A 160 29.43 -28.33 -22.12
CA GLY A 160 28.85 -28.18 -23.45
C GLY A 160 27.35 -28.46 -23.48
N PHE A 161 26.61 -28.02 -22.45
CA PHE A 161 25.17 -28.27 -22.38
C PHE A 161 24.42 -27.53 -23.47
N THR A 162 23.72 -28.26 -24.33
CA THR A 162 22.82 -27.73 -25.35
C THR A 162 21.40 -27.57 -24.79
N ALA A 163 20.57 -26.80 -25.50
CA ALA A 163 19.19 -26.50 -25.09
C ALA A 163 18.30 -27.74 -24.86
N ASP A 164 18.66 -28.90 -25.42
CA ASP A 164 17.97 -30.17 -25.20
C ASP A 164 18.32 -30.86 -23.88
N ARG A 165 19.38 -30.43 -23.19
CA ARG A 165 19.89 -31.03 -21.95
C ARG A 165 19.51 -30.28 -20.68
N ILE A 166 18.98 -29.06 -20.82
CA ILE A 166 18.58 -28.21 -19.70
C ILE A 166 17.06 -28.26 -19.57
N PHE A 167 16.58 -28.88 -18.49
CA PHE A 167 15.16 -29.01 -18.20
C PHE A 167 14.75 -28.09 -17.07
N ASN A 168 13.66 -27.35 -17.28
CA ASN A 168 12.95 -26.68 -16.20
C ASN A 168 11.84 -27.60 -15.70
N MET A 169 11.71 -27.69 -14.37
CA MET A 169 10.69 -28.50 -13.71
C MET A 169 9.97 -27.62 -12.69
N ASP A 170 8.65 -27.62 -12.75
CA ASP A 170 7.83 -26.86 -11.80
C ASP A 170 6.61 -27.68 -11.35
N GLU A 171 6.23 -27.49 -10.08
CA GLU A 171 5.05 -28.11 -9.49
C GLU A 171 3.95 -27.07 -9.34
N THR A 172 2.82 -27.31 -10.00
CA THR A 172 1.62 -26.49 -9.84
C THR A 172 0.54 -27.27 -9.12
N SER A 173 0.07 -26.72 -7.99
CA SER A 173 -1.09 -27.28 -7.29
C SER A 173 -2.40 -26.89 -7.98
N PHE A 174 -3.32 -27.85 -8.09
CA PHE A 174 -4.69 -27.60 -8.48
C PHE A 174 -5.45 -27.01 -7.30
N ALA A 175 -5.51 -25.69 -7.25
CA ALA A 175 -6.48 -25.01 -6.40
C ALA A 175 -7.84 -25.02 -7.10
N SER A 176 -8.87 -25.56 -6.45
CA SER A 176 -10.27 -25.35 -6.87
C SER A 176 -10.50 -23.83 -6.97
N ARG A 177 -10.58 -23.31 -8.20
CA ARG A 177 -10.65 -21.87 -8.46
C ARG A 177 -11.93 -21.33 -7.82
N ARG A 178 -11.78 -20.63 -6.70
CA ARG A 178 -12.81 -19.79 -6.06
C ARG A 178 -13.03 -18.52 -6.88
N LYS A 179 -13.40 -18.63 -8.15
CA LYS A 179 -13.78 -17.46 -8.93
C LYS A 179 -15.28 -17.27 -8.78
N SER A 180 -15.68 -16.18 -8.12
CA SER A 180 -17.00 -15.60 -8.33
C SER A 180 -17.14 -15.32 -9.82
N LYS A 181 -18.01 -16.07 -10.50
CA LYS A 181 -18.42 -15.75 -11.87
C LYS A 181 -19.54 -14.73 -11.81
N ASP A 182 -19.64 -13.90 -12.84
CA ASP A 182 -20.84 -13.09 -13.03
C ASP A 182 -22.03 -14.04 -13.20
N VAL A 183 -23.02 -13.90 -12.33
CA VAL A 183 -24.22 -14.72 -12.31
C VAL A 183 -25.43 -13.85 -12.53
N VAL A 184 -26.38 -14.34 -13.31
CA VAL A 184 -27.70 -13.72 -13.41
C VAL A 184 -28.47 -14.04 -12.13
N ALA A 185 -28.91 -13.00 -11.43
CA ALA A 185 -29.68 -13.10 -10.20
C ALA A 185 -30.93 -12.22 -10.27
N LEU A 186 -31.91 -12.52 -9.42
CA LEU A 186 -33.14 -11.73 -9.34
C LEU A 186 -32.83 -10.28 -8.93
N LYS A 187 -33.49 -9.34 -9.60
CA LYS A 187 -33.33 -7.91 -9.36
C LYS A 187 -33.76 -7.58 -7.91
N GLY A 188 -32.84 -7.04 -7.12
CA GLY A 188 -33.06 -6.70 -5.70
C GLY A 188 -32.52 -7.71 -4.70
N SER A 189 -31.98 -8.86 -5.14
CA SER A 189 -31.31 -9.82 -4.26
C SER A 189 -30.03 -9.23 -3.67
N ARG A 190 -29.98 -9.08 -2.34
CA ARG A 190 -28.77 -8.65 -1.60
C ARG A 190 -27.73 -9.73 -1.44
N ASN A 191 -28.15 -10.99 -1.47
CA ASN A 191 -27.34 -12.15 -1.12
C ASN A 191 -27.43 -13.19 -2.25
N VAL A 192 -26.37 -13.29 -3.05
CA VAL A 192 -26.22 -14.29 -4.11
C VAL A 192 -25.02 -15.15 -3.75
N TRP A 193 -25.27 -16.40 -3.39
CA TRP A 193 -24.24 -17.32 -2.91
C TRP A 193 -24.06 -18.48 -3.88
N ALA A 194 -22.82 -18.82 -4.18
CA ALA A 194 -22.47 -20.06 -4.86
C ALA A 194 -22.00 -21.09 -3.81
N LYS A 195 -22.57 -22.30 -3.84
CA LYS A 195 -22.02 -23.41 -3.05
C LYS A 195 -20.64 -23.75 -3.60
N THR A 196 -19.62 -23.58 -2.76
CA THR A 196 -18.26 -24.00 -3.09
C THR A 196 -18.08 -25.43 -2.60
N ILE A 197 -17.78 -26.36 -3.52
CA ILE A 197 -17.27 -27.68 -3.13
C ILE A 197 -15.77 -27.48 -2.90
N ALA A 198 -15.36 -27.45 -1.64
CA ALA A 198 -13.95 -27.55 -1.31
C ALA A 198 -13.47 -28.93 -1.75
N ALA A 199 -12.41 -29.00 -2.55
CA ALA A 199 -11.71 -30.27 -2.73
C ALA A 199 -11.09 -30.61 -1.37
N ASN A 200 -11.44 -31.77 -0.81
CA ASN A 200 -10.89 -32.24 0.48
C ASN A 200 -9.46 -32.79 0.33
N PHE A 201 -8.81 -32.53 -0.81
CA PHE A 201 -7.57 -33.16 -1.21
C PHE A 201 -6.69 -32.21 -2.00
N HIS A 202 -5.38 -32.33 -1.81
CA HIS A 202 -4.38 -31.61 -2.60
C HIS A 202 -4.00 -32.48 -3.80
N LEU A 203 -4.19 -31.94 -5.00
CA LEU A 203 -3.69 -32.52 -6.24
C LEU A 203 -2.67 -31.53 -6.81
N SER A 204 -1.53 -32.02 -7.24
CA SER A 204 -0.56 -31.21 -7.99
C SER A 204 -0.08 -31.94 -9.24
N ILE A 205 0.37 -31.16 -10.21
CA ILE A 205 1.01 -31.62 -11.42
C ILE A 205 2.43 -31.09 -11.44
N VAL A 206 3.37 -31.98 -11.71
CA VAL A 206 4.75 -31.64 -12.01
C VAL A 206 4.91 -31.67 -13.52
N ALA A 207 5.25 -30.52 -14.10
CA ALA A 207 5.56 -30.40 -15.52
C ALA A 207 7.07 -30.17 -15.69
N CYS A 208 7.64 -30.80 -16.72
CA CYS A 208 9.06 -30.68 -17.01
C CYS A 208 9.29 -30.58 -18.52
N GLY A 209 10.14 -29.65 -18.94
CA GLY A 209 10.46 -29.44 -20.35
C GLY A 209 11.73 -28.65 -20.57
N ASN A 210 12.28 -28.73 -21.78
CA ASN A 210 13.50 -28.05 -22.18
C ASN A 210 13.24 -26.99 -23.27
N ALA A 211 14.25 -26.18 -23.57
CA ALA A 211 14.15 -25.12 -24.58
C ALA A 211 14.17 -25.65 -26.03
N ALA A 212 14.56 -26.90 -26.25
CA ALA A 212 14.48 -27.57 -27.55
C ALA A 212 13.05 -28.06 -27.89
N GLY A 213 12.09 -27.92 -26.97
CA GLY A 213 10.69 -28.29 -27.18
C GLY A 213 10.34 -29.73 -26.75
N THR A 214 11.25 -30.42 -26.06
CA THR A 214 10.98 -31.73 -25.46
C THR A 214 10.29 -31.55 -24.12
N PHE A 215 9.15 -32.22 -23.94
CA PHE A 215 8.42 -32.28 -22.68
C PHE A 215 8.48 -33.68 -22.10
N ILE A 216 8.79 -33.79 -20.81
CA ILE A 216 8.66 -35.04 -20.07
C ILE A 216 7.16 -35.19 -19.70
N PRO A 217 6.56 -36.38 -19.87
CA PRO A 217 5.18 -36.62 -19.46
C PRO A 217 4.93 -36.12 -18.04
N PRO A 218 3.89 -35.30 -17.81
CA PRO A 218 3.66 -34.70 -16.51
C PRO A 218 3.32 -35.76 -15.46
N LEU A 219 3.80 -35.54 -14.23
CA LEU A 219 3.51 -36.40 -13.10
C LEU A 219 2.36 -35.82 -12.28
N PHE A 220 1.33 -36.62 -12.04
CA PHE A 220 0.22 -36.26 -11.16
C PHE A 220 0.49 -36.79 -9.75
N LEU A 221 0.51 -35.89 -8.77
CA LEU A 221 0.65 -36.24 -7.36
C LEU A 221 -0.73 -36.28 -6.72
N LEU A 222 -1.19 -37.51 -6.42
CA LEU A 222 -2.50 -37.79 -5.85
C LEU A 222 -2.39 -38.09 -4.34
N PRO A 223 -3.42 -37.76 -3.55
CA PRO A 223 -3.46 -38.07 -2.14
C PRO A 223 -3.71 -39.56 -1.90
N GLY A 224 -2.93 -40.16 -0.99
CA GLY A 224 -3.20 -41.49 -0.44
C GLY A 224 -2.71 -42.69 -1.27
N SER A 225 -2.10 -42.48 -2.44
CA SER A 225 -1.43 -43.54 -3.18
C SER A 225 0.08 -43.46 -2.95
N GLY A 226 0.67 -44.51 -2.35
CA GLY A 226 2.12 -44.71 -2.36
C GLY A 226 2.69 -44.98 -3.75
N ASP A 227 1.81 -45.16 -4.74
CA ASP A 227 2.16 -45.43 -6.13
C ASP A 227 2.06 -44.16 -6.97
N MET A 228 3.20 -43.74 -7.52
CA MET A 228 3.33 -42.69 -8.53
C MET A 228 2.77 -43.21 -9.86
N HIS A 229 1.60 -42.73 -10.28
CA HIS A 229 1.06 -43.05 -11.59
C HIS A 229 1.54 -42.04 -12.64
N SER A 230 2.51 -42.47 -13.47
CA SER A 230 2.80 -41.80 -14.74
C SER A 230 1.69 -42.14 -15.74
N ILE A 231 0.83 -41.19 -16.08
CA ILE A 231 -0.18 -41.37 -17.12
C ILE A 231 0.49 -41.05 -18.46
N SER A 232 1.29 -41.98 -18.96
CA SER A 232 1.87 -41.94 -20.30
C SER A 232 0.83 -42.35 -21.35
N LYS A 233 -0.14 -41.46 -21.62
CA LYS A 233 -0.95 -41.38 -22.87
C LYS A 233 -2.03 -40.31 -22.72
N VAL A 234 -1.68 -39.06 -22.99
CA VAL A 234 -2.65 -38.08 -23.47
C VAL A 234 -2.03 -37.46 -24.71
N ASN A 235 -2.52 -37.86 -25.89
CA ASN A 235 -2.19 -37.19 -27.15
C ASN A 235 -2.43 -35.70 -26.96
N ALA A 236 -1.48 -34.88 -27.41
CA ALA A 236 -1.57 -33.44 -27.44
C ALA A 236 -2.93 -33.01 -28.04
N ILE A 237 -3.89 -32.67 -27.19
CA ILE A 237 -5.09 -31.95 -27.60
C ILE A 237 -4.66 -30.50 -27.72
N SER A 238 -4.60 -30.07 -28.97
CA SER A 238 -4.35 -28.72 -29.43
C SER A 238 -5.10 -27.70 -28.56
N ILE A 239 -4.36 -26.87 -27.82
CA ILE A 239 -4.89 -25.60 -27.30
C ILE A 239 -4.66 -24.59 -28.43
N ALA A 240 -5.51 -24.67 -29.45
CA ALA A 240 -5.64 -23.63 -30.46
C ALA A 240 -6.86 -22.76 -30.10
N SER A 241 -6.60 -21.45 -30.08
CA SER A 241 -7.54 -20.32 -30.11
C SER A 241 -8.74 -20.34 -29.17
N ASP A 242 -8.73 -19.42 -28.21
CA ASP A 242 -9.68 -18.30 -28.25
C ASP A 242 -9.09 -17.13 -27.46
N ALA A 243 -8.77 -16.08 -28.20
CA ALA A 243 -8.40 -14.75 -27.72
C ALA A 243 -9.66 -13.95 -27.38
#